data_AF-A0A3E0QNJ7-F1
#
_entry.id   AF-A0A3E0QNJ7-F1
#
_cell.length_a   1.000
_cell.length_b   1.000
_cell.length_c   1.000
_cell.angle_alpha   90.00
_cell.angle_beta   90.00
_cell.angle_gamma   90.00
#
_symmetry.space_group_name_H-M   'P 1'
#
loop_
_entity.id
_entity.type
_entity.pdbx_description
1 polymer ?
#
loop_
_entity_poly.entity_id
_entity_poly.type
_entity_poly.pdbx_seq_one_letter_code
_entity_poly.pdbx_strand_id
1 'polypeptide(L)'
;MEYIDRYRGELLEVFVEAEAEAGRFPDELGRLGRELIGACHPLKTGGKASVIAYLLPYWMDDITGLGRRVCRDLAVGSLFAMLHYSIVDDLMDGPEAAPADPRRLLALGQLFHAAFQARYARHAVADPERLWALYARYAAEWAAAVGGEPERRADPLDVRQLARKSAPVKLGAAAMLLAAGMDERLPAVEEALDLALAVLQLSDDWQDWAEDLAAPNGNAFLTIVRDALGPDDAEAGEPRPFTERDVKAAVFRRGALARLSRIADAYAGRIDERAAPPMLILFARTLADGIRRGAEEAEAEVSRLIAGHGFSKLISDLSKT
;
A
#
# COMPACT_ATOMS: atom_id res chain seq x y z
N MET A 1 5.05 14.33 -6.63
CA MET A 1 3.74 13.69 -6.90
C MET A 1 2.68 14.70 -6.52
N GLU A 2 1.67 14.94 -7.36
CA GLU A 2 0.75 16.08 -7.19
C GLU A 2 0.09 16.14 -5.80
N TYR A 3 -0.33 15.01 -5.23
CA TYR A 3 -0.87 14.97 -3.87
C TYR A 3 0.16 15.32 -2.78
N ILE A 4 1.43 14.95 -2.92
CA ILE A 4 2.48 15.33 -1.95
C ILE A 4 2.71 16.84 -2.01
N ASP A 5 2.78 17.39 -3.22
CA ASP A 5 3.05 18.81 -3.41
C ASP A 5 1.86 19.68 -2.96
N ARG A 6 0.61 19.26 -3.26
CA ARG A 6 -0.62 19.92 -2.83
C ARG A 6 -0.76 19.97 -1.30
N TYR A 7 -0.38 18.91 -0.60
CA TYR A 7 -0.51 18.80 0.85
C TYR A 7 0.80 18.99 1.61
N ARG A 8 1.86 19.52 0.97
CA ARG A 8 3.20 19.66 1.57
C ARG A 8 3.19 20.35 2.93
N GLY A 9 2.46 21.47 3.06
CA GLY A 9 2.36 22.20 4.33
C GLY A 9 1.70 21.38 5.43
N GLU A 10 0.59 20.71 5.11
CA GLU A 10 -0.12 19.85 6.06
C GLU A 10 0.71 18.61 6.45
N LEU A 11 1.47 18.04 5.52
CA LEU A 11 2.38 16.93 5.81
C LEU A 11 3.45 17.35 6.82
N LEU A 12 4.01 18.55 6.71
CA LEU A 12 4.96 19.04 7.71
C LEU A 12 4.31 19.16 9.08
N GLU A 13 3.11 19.70 9.17
CA GLU A 13 2.38 19.86 10.43
C GLU A 13 2.00 18.51 11.07
N VAL A 14 1.48 17.57 10.28
CA VAL A 14 1.11 16.21 10.74
C VAL A 14 2.33 15.50 11.34
N PHE A 15 3.48 15.54 10.66
CA PHE A 15 4.68 14.85 11.14
C PHE A 15 5.29 15.54 12.36
N VAL A 16 5.32 16.88 12.42
CA VAL A 16 5.75 17.63 13.60
C VAL A 16 4.87 17.30 14.81
N GLU A 17 3.55 17.25 14.61
CA GLU A 17 2.61 16.94 15.68
C GLU A 17 2.73 15.49 16.18
N ALA A 18 2.91 14.54 15.27
CA ALA A 18 3.15 13.14 15.60
C ALA A 18 4.49 12.95 16.34
N GLU A 19 5.58 13.61 15.91
CA GLU A 19 6.88 13.57 16.58
C GLU A 19 6.80 14.16 18.00
N ALA A 20 6.05 15.26 18.18
CA ALA A 20 5.83 15.88 19.48
C ALA A 20 4.98 15.00 20.42
N GLU A 21 4.04 14.23 19.89
CA GLU A 21 3.25 13.27 20.66
C GLU A 21 4.05 12.02 21.02
N ALA A 22 4.79 11.44 20.07
CA ALA A 22 5.73 10.35 20.36
C ALA A 22 6.81 10.77 21.36
N GLY A 23 7.19 12.05 21.39
CA GLY A 23 8.09 12.61 22.40
C GLY A 23 7.58 12.57 23.83
N ARG A 24 6.29 12.31 24.05
CA ARG A 24 5.68 12.12 25.38
C ARG A 24 5.61 10.65 25.81
N PHE A 25 6.01 9.72 24.95
CA PHE A 25 6.14 8.30 25.31
C PHE A 25 7.37 8.09 26.24
N PRO A 26 7.45 6.95 26.95
CA PRO A 26 8.61 6.64 27.80
C PRO A 26 9.93 6.75 27.02
N ASP A 27 10.96 7.38 27.61
CA ASP A 27 12.16 7.92 26.95
C ASP A 27 12.67 7.12 25.74
N GLU A 28 13.10 5.87 25.94
CA GLU A 28 13.66 5.03 24.87
C GLU A 28 12.64 4.72 23.77
N LEU A 29 11.37 4.50 24.14
CA LEU A 29 10.28 4.26 23.19
C LEU A 29 9.90 5.55 22.46
N GLY A 30 9.94 6.70 23.13
CA GLY A 30 9.68 7.99 22.50
C GLY A 30 10.75 8.37 21.48
N ARG A 31 12.02 8.06 21.76
CA ARG A 31 13.10 8.21 20.77
C ARG A 31 12.87 7.32 19.55
N LEU A 32 12.65 6.01 19.76
CA LEU A 32 12.38 5.06 18.68
C LEU A 32 11.14 5.47 17.87
N GLY A 33 10.09 5.94 18.54
CA GLY A 33 8.87 6.41 17.88
C GLY A 33 9.12 7.58 16.95
N ARG A 34 9.92 8.57 17.36
CA ARG A 34 10.31 9.69 16.49
C ARG A 34 11.18 9.24 15.32
N GLU A 35 12.06 8.26 15.52
CA GLU A 35 12.87 7.69 14.44
C GLU A 35 11.99 7.02 13.38
N LEU A 36 11.01 6.20 13.78
CA LEU A 36 10.06 5.55 12.85
C LEU A 36 9.15 6.56 12.13
N ILE A 37 8.64 7.57 12.84
CA ILE A 37 7.88 8.67 12.21
C ILE A 37 8.75 9.40 11.19
N GLY A 38 10.01 9.71 11.54
CA GLY A 38 10.95 10.36 10.63
C GLY A 38 11.24 9.53 9.37
N ALA A 39 11.35 8.21 9.52
CA ALA A 39 11.66 7.27 8.45
C ALA A 39 10.53 7.14 7.42
N CYS A 40 9.26 7.27 7.83
CA CYS A 40 8.11 7.21 6.92
C CYS A 40 7.68 8.59 6.35
N HIS A 41 8.45 9.65 6.61
CA HIS A 41 8.08 10.99 6.13
C HIS A 41 8.24 11.12 4.60
N PRO A 42 7.16 11.38 3.84
CA PRO A 42 7.18 11.32 2.38
C PRO A 42 8.07 12.40 1.72
N LEU A 43 8.28 13.53 2.40
CA LEU A 43 9.19 14.58 1.94
C LEU A 43 10.67 14.22 2.14
N LYS A 44 10.98 13.27 3.02
CA LYS A 44 12.34 12.76 3.26
C LYS A 44 12.62 11.51 2.43
N THR A 45 11.61 10.69 2.14
CA THR A 45 11.75 9.42 1.39
C THR A 45 11.52 9.54 -0.11
N GLY A 46 11.30 10.75 -0.64
CA GLY A 46 11.01 10.97 -2.05
C GLY A 46 9.62 10.44 -2.48
N GLY A 47 8.69 10.30 -1.55
CA GLY A 47 7.32 9.87 -1.82
C GLY A 47 7.08 8.36 -1.82
N LYS A 48 8.05 7.56 -1.35
CA LYS A 48 7.93 6.09 -1.28
C LYS A 48 7.00 5.58 -0.16
N ALA A 49 6.66 6.41 0.82
CA ALA A 49 5.77 6.01 1.90
C ALA A 49 4.30 5.95 1.43
N SER A 50 3.50 5.06 2.01
CA SER A 50 2.05 4.94 1.74
C SER A 50 1.28 6.18 2.22
N VAL A 51 1.27 7.23 1.40
CA VAL A 51 0.70 8.53 1.76
C VAL A 51 -0.81 8.50 1.95
N ILE A 52 -1.51 7.53 1.35
CA ILE A 52 -2.96 7.39 1.47
C ILE A 52 -3.37 7.20 2.94
N ALA A 53 -2.56 6.50 3.74
CA ALA A 53 -2.85 6.21 5.13
C ALA A 53 -3.14 7.48 5.95
N TYR A 54 -2.43 8.58 5.70
CA TYR A 54 -2.58 9.84 6.45
C TYR A 54 -3.05 11.03 5.60
N LEU A 55 -3.12 10.92 4.27
CA LEU A 55 -3.75 11.94 3.41
C LEU A 55 -5.23 11.71 3.15
N LEU A 56 -5.74 10.49 3.36
CA LEU A 56 -7.15 10.18 3.12
C LEU A 56 -8.13 11.13 3.85
N PRO A 57 -7.91 11.55 5.12
CA PRO A 57 -8.78 12.54 5.75
C PRO A 57 -8.85 13.86 4.96
N TYR A 58 -7.73 14.37 4.45
CA TYR A 58 -7.72 15.59 3.63
C TYR A 58 -8.42 15.41 2.29
N TRP A 59 -8.32 14.22 1.68
CA TRP A 59 -9.02 13.95 0.42
C TRP A 59 -10.53 13.89 0.66
N MET A 60 -10.96 13.31 1.77
CA MET A 60 -12.38 13.23 2.13
C MET A 60 -12.98 14.58 2.52
N ASP A 61 -12.18 15.59 2.86
CA ASP A 61 -12.67 16.94 3.14
C ASP A 61 -13.37 17.57 1.92
N ASP A 62 -12.99 17.19 0.70
CA ASP A 62 -13.69 17.60 -0.53
C ASP A 62 -15.15 17.12 -0.57
N ILE A 63 -15.49 16.07 0.19
CA ILE A 63 -16.84 15.50 0.31
C ILE A 63 -17.53 16.01 1.58
N THR A 64 -16.82 16.02 2.72
CA THR A 64 -17.43 16.23 4.04
C THR A 64 -17.39 17.66 4.54
N GLY A 65 -16.43 18.48 4.08
CA GLY A 65 -16.29 19.88 4.46
C GLY A 65 -16.04 20.12 5.95
N LEU A 66 -15.48 19.15 6.67
CA LEU A 66 -15.22 19.24 8.13
C LEU A 66 -14.03 20.17 8.46
N GLY A 67 -13.16 20.41 7.48
CA GLY A 67 -12.07 21.37 7.54
C GLY A 67 -10.76 20.81 8.08
N ARG A 68 -9.71 21.60 7.88
CA ARG A 68 -8.29 21.22 8.12
C ARG A 68 -8.01 20.71 9.52
N ARG A 69 -8.66 21.28 10.55
CA ARG A 69 -8.40 20.87 11.95
C ARG A 69 -8.81 19.42 12.19
N VAL A 70 -9.97 19.00 11.70
CA VAL A 70 -10.44 17.61 11.81
C VAL A 70 -9.56 16.70 10.96
N CYS A 71 -9.26 17.12 9.72
CA CYS A 71 -8.38 16.37 8.83
C CYS A 71 -7.02 16.09 9.46
N ARG A 72 -6.39 17.10 10.10
CA ARG A 72 -5.08 16.96 10.74
C ARG A 72 -5.11 16.01 11.92
N ASP A 73 -6.11 16.13 12.78
CA ASP A 73 -6.21 15.28 13.98
C ASP A 73 -6.37 13.80 13.59
N LEU A 74 -7.23 13.52 12.60
CA LEU A 74 -7.40 12.18 12.03
C LEU A 74 -6.17 11.72 11.24
N ALA A 75 -5.48 12.59 10.51
CA ALA A 75 -4.26 12.26 9.78
C ALA A 75 -3.13 11.84 10.72
N VAL A 76 -2.93 12.56 11.83
CA VAL A 76 -1.97 12.17 12.89
C VAL A 76 -2.37 10.82 13.49
N GLY A 77 -3.65 10.61 13.81
CA GLY A 77 -4.14 9.32 14.27
C GLY A 77 -3.88 8.19 13.26
N SER A 78 -4.06 8.46 11.98
CA SER A 78 -3.89 7.45 10.92
C SER A 78 -2.42 7.13 10.66
N LEU A 79 -1.51 8.10 10.84
CA LEU A 79 -0.06 7.86 10.84
C LEU A 79 0.33 6.90 11.97
N PHE A 80 -0.22 7.08 13.17
CA PHE A 80 0.01 6.13 14.27
C PHE A 80 -0.60 4.75 13.99
N ALA A 81 -1.79 4.68 13.40
CA ALA A 81 -2.38 3.42 12.99
C ALA A 81 -1.51 2.69 11.96
N MET A 82 -1.02 3.39 10.94
CA MET A 82 -0.10 2.85 9.94
C MET A 82 1.16 2.29 10.60
N LEU A 83 1.82 3.06 11.47
CA LEU A 83 3.02 2.61 12.17
C LEU A 83 2.77 1.41 13.10
N HIS A 84 1.60 1.33 13.73
CA HIS A 84 1.20 0.17 14.50
C HIS A 84 1.13 -1.09 13.61
N TYR A 85 0.42 -1.01 12.48
CA TYR A 85 0.29 -2.14 11.57
C TYR A 85 1.61 -2.51 10.91
N SER A 86 2.43 -1.55 10.48
CA SER A 86 3.77 -1.83 9.94
C SER A 86 4.65 -2.57 10.95
N ILE A 87 4.63 -2.20 12.23
CA ILE A 87 5.36 -2.94 13.27
C ILE A 87 4.87 -4.38 13.39
N VAL A 88 3.54 -4.59 13.34
CA VAL A 88 2.99 -5.94 13.46
C VAL A 88 3.34 -6.78 12.23
N ASP A 89 3.25 -6.21 11.03
CA ASP A 89 3.64 -6.86 9.76
C ASP A 89 5.14 -7.23 9.76
N ASP A 90 6.05 -6.28 10.03
CA ASP A 90 7.49 -6.53 10.09
C ASP A 90 7.85 -7.69 11.04
N LEU A 91 7.14 -7.79 12.17
CA LEU A 91 7.36 -8.86 13.16
C LEU A 91 6.80 -10.22 12.74
N MET A 92 5.73 -10.24 11.93
CA MET A 92 5.19 -11.47 11.34
C MET A 92 6.09 -12.01 10.23
N ASP A 93 6.68 -11.13 9.42
CA ASP A 93 7.56 -11.49 8.31
C ASP A 93 8.95 -11.98 8.77
N GLY A 94 9.37 -11.57 9.96
CA GLY A 94 10.47 -12.18 10.68
C GLY A 94 11.39 -11.17 11.37
N PRO A 95 12.12 -11.58 12.43
CA PRO A 95 12.92 -10.67 13.25
C PRO A 95 14.10 -10.00 12.51
N GLU A 96 14.48 -10.52 11.34
CA GLU A 96 15.54 -9.95 10.50
C GLU A 96 15.07 -8.69 9.75
N ALA A 97 13.76 -8.52 9.54
CA ALA A 97 13.16 -7.34 8.94
C ALA A 97 12.98 -6.18 9.95
N ALA A 98 13.00 -6.49 11.26
CA ALA A 98 12.68 -5.55 12.31
C ALA A 98 13.81 -4.54 12.57
N PRO A 99 13.55 -3.22 12.59
CA PRO A 99 14.58 -2.19 12.77
C PRO A 99 15.12 -2.09 14.21
N ALA A 100 14.52 -2.83 15.15
CA ALA A 100 14.87 -2.81 16.57
C ALA A 100 14.47 -4.11 17.27
N ASP A 101 14.80 -4.21 18.55
CA ASP A 101 14.39 -5.34 19.40
C ASP A 101 12.85 -5.56 19.35
N PRO A 102 12.38 -6.78 19.05
CA PRO A 102 10.95 -7.09 18.93
C PRO A 102 10.10 -6.69 20.15
N ARG A 103 10.63 -6.78 21.38
CA ARG A 103 9.87 -6.40 22.58
C ARG A 103 9.64 -4.90 22.62
N ARG A 104 10.65 -4.11 22.23
CA ARG A 104 10.52 -2.64 22.13
C ARG A 104 9.54 -2.26 21.04
N LEU A 105 9.59 -2.92 19.88
CA LEU A 105 8.66 -2.67 18.78
C LEU A 105 7.23 -2.98 19.18
N LEU A 106 6.96 -4.14 19.80
CA LEU A 106 5.62 -4.46 20.31
C LEU A 106 5.11 -3.42 21.32
N ALA A 107 5.94 -3.01 22.29
CA ALA A 107 5.57 -2.00 23.27
C ALA A 107 5.27 -0.64 22.61
N LEU A 108 6.09 -0.23 21.64
CA LEU A 108 5.88 1.00 20.87
C LEU A 108 4.62 0.92 19.99
N GLY A 109 4.39 -0.22 19.34
CA GLY A 109 3.20 -0.47 18.55
C GLY A 109 1.91 -0.32 19.38
N GLN A 110 1.91 -0.75 20.64
CA GLN A 110 0.77 -0.52 21.53
C GLN A 110 0.59 0.96 21.89
N LEU A 111 1.67 1.73 22.06
CA LEU A 111 1.58 3.17 22.30
C LEU A 111 1.04 3.92 21.07
N PHE A 112 1.48 3.54 19.87
CA PHE A 112 0.92 4.06 18.63
C PHE A 112 -0.56 3.71 18.49
N HIS A 113 -0.95 2.47 18.79
CA HIS A 113 -2.36 2.08 18.77
C HIS A 113 -3.21 2.94 19.71
N ALA A 114 -2.76 3.13 20.96
CA ALA A 114 -3.46 3.97 21.92
C ALA A 114 -3.55 5.45 21.48
N ALA A 115 -2.47 6.01 20.91
CA ALA A 115 -2.46 7.37 20.39
C ALA A 115 -3.42 7.55 19.19
N PHE A 116 -3.42 6.59 18.27
CA PHE A 116 -4.40 6.50 17.18
C PHE A 116 -5.84 6.53 17.72
N GLN A 117 -6.15 5.65 18.68
CA GLN A 117 -7.50 5.55 19.21
C GLN A 117 -7.95 6.85 19.89
N ALA A 118 -7.06 7.47 20.65
CA ALA A 118 -7.33 8.73 21.34
C ALA A 118 -7.62 9.90 20.37
N ARG A 119 -6.96 9.93 19.21
CA ARG A 119 -7.20 10.92 18.14
C ARG A 119 -8.58 10.72 17.52
N TYR A 120 -8.90 9.49 17.12
CA TYR A 120 -10.18 9.15 16.50
C TYR A 120 -11.39 9.34 17.43
N ALA A 121 -11.24 9.01 18.72
CA ALA A 121 -12.32 9.17 19.71
C ALA A 121 -12.84 10.61 19.84
N ARG A 122 -12.00 11.63 19.54
CA ARG A 122 -12.39 13.05 19.60
C ARG A 122 -13.45 13.44 18.56
N HIS A 123 -13.54 12.68 17.47
CA HIS A 123 -14.44 12.94 16.35
C HIS A 123 -15.63 12.00 16.30
N ALA A 124 -15.70 11.03 17.20
CA ALA A 124 -16.73 10.00 17.24
C ALA A 124 -17.84 10.28 18.28
N VAL A 125 -17.93 11.50 18.83
CA VAL A 125 -18.78 11.80 19.99
C VAL A 125 -20.25 11.51 19.75
N ALA A 126 -20.72 11.69 18.51
CA ALA A 126 -22.12 11.45 18.15
C ALA A 126 -22.47 9.95 18.10
N ASP A 127 -21.55 9.09 17.65
CA ASP A 127 -21.74 7.64 17.54
C ASP A 127 -20.40 6.88 17.64
N PRO A 128 -19.87 6.72 18.88
CA PRO A 128 -18.59 6.05 19.07
C PRO A 128 -18.69 4.55 18.79
N GLU A 129 -19.84 3.92 19.06
CA GLU A 129 -20.06 2.50 18.84
C GLU A 129 -19.93 2.16 17.35
N ARG A 130 -20.49 3.00 16.48
CA ARG A 130 -20.41 2.80 15.03
C ARG A 130 -18.98 2.89 14.51
N LEU A 131 -18.20 3.87 14.94
CA LEU A 131 -16.79 4.00 14.54
C LEU A 131 -15.99 2.75 14.92
N TRP A 132 -16.11 2.31 16.17
CA TRP A 132 -15.33 1.16 16.65
C TRP A 132 -15.81 -0.16 16.07
N ALA A 133 -17.09 -0.30 15.73
CA ALA A 133 -17.59 -1.45 14.98
C ALA A 133 -16.98 -1.52 13.56
N LEU A 134 -16.83 -0.37 12.88
CA LEU A 134 -16.15 -0.31 11.59
C LEU A 134 -14.67 -0.64 11.73
N TYR A 135 -13.99 -0.09 12.74
CA TYR A 135 -12.59 -0.43 13.01
C TYR A 135 -12.41 -1.93 13.26
N ALA A 136 -13.26 -2.54 14.10
CA ALA A 136 -13.21 -3.97 14.36
C ALA A 136 -13.39 -4.80 13.08
N ARG A 137 -14.29 -4.39 12.18
CA ARG A 137 -14.47 -5.02 10.87
C ARG A 137 -13.21 -4.93 10.01
N TYR A 138 -12.61 -3.74 9.89
CA TYR A 138 -11.41 -3.55 9.08
C TYR A 138 -10.19 -4.27 9.66
N ALA A 139 -10.04 -4.30 10.98
CA ALA A 139 -9.00 -5.05 11.65
C ALA A 139 -9.17 -6.57 11.43
N ALA A 140 -10.41 -7.08 11.46
CA ALA A 140 -10.69 -8.48 11.16
C ALA A 140 -10.44 -8.83 9.69
N GLU A 141 -10.74 -7.92 8.76
CA GLU A 141 -10.42 -8.05 7.34
C GLU A 141 -8.91 -8.17 7.11
N TRP A 142 -8.12 -7.28 7.71
CA TRP A 142 -6.66 -7.33 7.66
C TRP A 142 -6.11 -8.59 8.29
N ALA A 143 -6.55 -8.95 9.50
CA ALA A 143 -6.07 -10.14 10.20
C ALA A 143 -6.35 -11.43 9.41
N ALA A 144 -7.50 -11.50 8.73
CA ALA A 144 -7.83 -12.61 7.86
C ALA A 144 -7.00 -12.64 6.56
N ALA A 145 -6.52 -11.50 6.08
CA ALA A 145 -5.58 -11.45 4.97
C ALA A 145 -4.21 -11.93 5.42
N VAL A 146 -3.55 -11.20 6.33
CA VAL A 146 -2.14 -11.46 6.71
C VAL A 146 -1.96 -12.78 7.46
N GLY A 147 -2.93 -13.20 8.28
CA GLY A 147 -2.86 -14.46 9.01
C GLY A 147 -3.08 -15.72 8.15
N GLY A 148 -3.65 -15.56 6.95
CA GLY A 148 -3.97 -16.66 6.02
C GLY A 148 -3.09 -16.73 4.77
N GLU A 149 -2.16 -15.78 4.59
CA GLU A 149 -1.29 -15.68 3.40
C GLU A 149 -0.50 -16.95 3.05
N PRO A 150 -0.01 -17.76 4.02
CA PRO A 150 0.72 -18.99 3.68
C PRO A 150 -0.13 -20.06 2.97
N GLU A 151 -1.46 -19.99 3.07
CA GLU A 151 -2.36 -21.09 2.67
C GLU A 151 -3.09 -20.84 1.35
N ARG A 152 -3.25 -19.58 0.93
CA ARG A 152 -4.02 -19.23 -0.27
C ARG A 152 -3.24 -18.31 -1.20
N ARG A 153 -3.11 -18.74 -2.46
CA ARG A 153 -2.55 -17.91 -3.53
C ARG A 153 -3.36 -16.61 -3.72
N ALA A 154 -2.64 -15.49 -3.87
CA ALA A 154 -3.23 -14.21 -4.20
C ALA A 154 -3.78 -14.21 -5.64
N ASP A 155 -5.04 -13.82 -5.81
CA ASP A 155 -5.72 -13.65 -7.08
C ASP A 155 -5.67 -12.18 -7.50
N PRO A 156 -4.94 -11.82 -8.58
CA PRO A 156 -4.89 -10.44 -9.05
C PRO A 156 -6.26 -9.90 -9.51
N LEU A 157 -7.24 -10.76 -9.75
CA LEU A 157 -8.61 -10.41 -10.16
C LEU A 157 -9.59 -10.23 -8.99
N ASP A 158 -9.18 -10.55 -7.75
CA ASP A 158 -10.01 -10.39 -6.56
C ASP A 158 -9.68 -9.07 -5.82
N VAL A 159 -10.39 -8.01 -6.18
CA VAL A 159 -10.29 -6.68 -5.55
C VAL A 159 -10.38 -6.76 -4.03
N ARG A 160 -11.29 -7.58 -3.50
CA ARG A 160 -11.53 -7.66 -2.05
C ARG A 160 -10.38 -8.37 -1.37
N GLN A 161 -9.83 -9.43 -1.97
CA GLN A 161 -8.65 -10.09 -1.41
C GLN A 161 -7.46 -9.13 -1.33
N LEU A 162 -7.20 -8.37 -2.41
CA LEU A 162 -6.10 -7.41 -2.48
C LEU A 162 -6.26 -6.27 -1.47
N ALA A 163 -7.44 -5.66 -1.41
CA ALA A 163 -7.70 -4.50 -0.56
C ALA A 163 -7.62 -4.80 0.95
N ARG A 164 -7.88 -6.07 1.37
CA ARG A 164 -7.92 -6.45 2.78
C ARG A 164 -6.60 -6.22 3.51
N LYS A 165 -5.45 -6.37 2.84
CA LYS A 165 -4.13 -6.08 3.41
C LYS A 165 -3.98 -4.62 3.87
N SER A 166 -4.78 -3.71 3.32
CA SER A 166 -4.81 -2.29 3.72
C SER A 166 -6.17 -1.86 4.29
N ALA A 167 -7.04 -2.80 4.68
CA ALA A 167 -8.39 -2.48 5.15
C ALA A 167 -8.44 -1.41 6.27
N PRO A 168 -7.52 -1.37 7.25
CA PRO A 168 -7.52 -0.35 8.31
C PRO A 168 -7.45 1.09 7.80
N VAL A 169 -6.87 1.32 6.61
CA VAL A 169 -6.80 2.66 5.98
C VAL A 169 -8.21 3.24 5.76
N LYS A 170 -9.22 2.39 5.51
CA LYS A 170 -10.62 2.81 5.29
C LYS A 170 -11.20 3.58 6.48
N LEU A 171 -10.65 3.40 7.69
CA LEU A 171 -11.17 4.05 8.89
C LEU A 171 -11.09 5.57 8.81
N GLY A 172 -10.07 6.14 8.16
CA GLY A 172 -9.94 7.59 8.01
C GLY A 172 -11.12 8.21 7.24
N ALA A 173 -11.55 7.56 6.16
CA ALA A 173 -12.73 8.00 5.42
C ALA A 173 -14.03 7.74 6.19
N ALA A 174 -14.14 6.58 6.85
CA ALA A 174 -15.30 6.26 7.67
C ALA A 174 -15.50 7.29 8.80
N ALA A 175 -14.43 7.67 9.50
CA ALA A 175 -14.47 8.68 10.56
C ALA A 175 -14.90 10.06 10.02
N MET A 176 -14.42 10.45 8.83
CA MET A 176 -14.82 11.70 8.17
C MET A 176 -16.31 11.69 7.81
N LEU A 177 -16.84 10.58 7.27
CA LEU A 177 -18.26 10.48 6.92
C LEU A 177 -19.16 10.49 8.16
N LEU A 178 -18.79 9.73 9.20
CA LEU A 178 -19.53 9.68 10.46
C LEU A 178 -19.58 11.05 11.15
N ALA A 179 -18.44 11.76 11.19
CA ALA A 179 -18.37 13.10 11.78
C ALA A 179 -19.19 14.13 11.00
N ALA A 180 -19.44 13.91 9.70
CA ALA A 180 -20.28 14.75 8.86
C ALA A 180 -21.76 14.29 8.79
N GLY A 181 -22.12 13.17 9.44
CA GLY A 181 -23.45 12.59 9.37
C GLY A 181 -23.83 12.09 7.97
N MET A 182 -22.86 11.55 7.22
CA MET A 182 -23.00 11.08 5.83
C MET A 182 -22.83 9.55 5.71
N ASP A 183 -23.30 8.81 6.71
CA ASP A 183 -23.14 7.36 6.85
C ASP A 183 -23.67 6.58 5.66
N GLU A 184 -24.70 7.10 4.99
CA GLU A 184 -25.30 6.53 3.80
C GLU A 184 -24.33 6.45 2.61
N ARG A 185 -23.27 7.27 2.61
CA ARG A 185 -22.23 7.28 1.58
C ARG A 185 -21.18 6.21 1.80
N LEU A 186 -21.10 5.63 2.99
CA LEU A 186 -20.04 4.72 3.38
C LEU A 186 -19.88 3.54 2.41
N PRO A 187 -20.94 2.80 1.99
CA PRO A 187 -20.77 1.67 1.09
C PRO A 187 -20.11 2.02 -0.25
N ALA A 188 -20.50 3.16 -0.85
CA ALA A 188 -19.95 3.60 -2.13
C ALA A 188 -18.51 4.11 -1.99
N VAL A 189 -18.20 4.80 -0.89
CA VAL A 189 -16.83 5.26 -0.59
C VAL A 189 -15.91 4.08 -0.29
N GLU A 190 -16.39 3.06 0.44
CA GLU A 190 -15.64 1.84 0.69
C GLU A 190 -15.32 1.07 -0.59
N GLU A 191 -16.28 0.96 -1.52
CA GLU A 191 -16.02 0.32 -2.82
C GLU A 191 -14.94 1.06 -3.62
N ALA A 192 -14.98 2.40 -3.64
CA ALA A 192 -13.95 3.21 -4.27
C ALA A 192 -12.58 3.04 -3.61
N LEU A 193 -12.54 2.94 -2.27
CA LEU A 193 -11.32 2.68 -1.52
C LEU A 193 -10.78 1.29 -1.78
N ASP A 194 -11.61 0.25 -1.77
CA ASP A 194 -11.18 -1.11 -2.06
C ASP A 194 -10.55 -1.20 -3.46
N LEU A 195 -11.11 -0.51 -4.47
CA LEU A 195 -10.49 -0.41 -5.80
C LEU A 195 -9.13 0.28 -5.78
N ALA A 196 -9.01 1.42 -5.11
CA ALA A 196 -7.74 2.15 -5.01
C ALA A 196 -6.67 1.37 -4.22
N LEU A 197 -7.07 0.70 -3.14
CA LEU A 197 -6.19 -0.15 -2.33
C LEU A 197 -5.78 -1.42 -3.08
N ALA A 198 -6.65 -1.98 -3.92
CA ALA A 198 -6.26 -3.09 -4.79
C ALA A 198 -5.22 -2.64 -5.82
N VAL A 199 -5.32 -1.44 -6.40
CA VAL A 199 -4.30 -0.90 -7.29
C VAL A 199 -2.98 -0.64 -6.56
N LEU A 200 -3.03 -0.14 -5.32
CA LEU A 200 -1.86 -0.01 -4.46
C LEU A 200 -1.18 -1.36 -4.25
N GLN A 201 -1.93 -2.37 -3.82
CA GLN A 201 -1.38 -3.70 -3.59
C GLN A 201 -0.75 -4.30 -4.86
N LEU A 202 -1.36 -4.13 -6.03
CA LEU A 202 -0.78 -4.59 -7.30
C LEU A 202 0.51 -3.85 -7.67
N SER A 203 0.62 -2.57 -7.30
CA SER A 203 1.86 -1.79 -7.47
C SER A 203 2.96 -2.29 -6.54
N ASP A 204 2.62 -2.56 -5.28
CA ASP A 204 3.56 -3.06 -4.26
C ASP A 204 4.02 -4.49 -4.63
N ASP A 205 3.11 -5.38 -4.99
CA ASP A 205 3.43 -6.73 -5.47
C ASP A 205 4.37 -6.73 -6.70
N TRP A 206 4.30 -5.70 -7.55
CA TRP A 206 5.25 -5.51 -8.65
C TRP A 206 6.59 -4.91 -8.21
N GLN A 207 6.66 -4.15 -7.13
CA GLN A 207 7.93 -3.62 -6.64
C GLN A 207 8.68 -4.68 -5.83
N ASP A 208 7.95 -5.51 -5.10
CA ASP A 208 8.49 -6.41 -4.08
C ASP A 208 8.58 -7.87 -4.55
N TRP A 209 8.27 -8.15 -5.82
CA TRP A 209 8.26 -9.52 -6.36
C TRP A 209 9.55 -10.32 -6.12
N ALA A 210 10.70 -9.63 -6.06
CA ALA A 210 11.98 -10.28 -5.85
C ALA A 210 12.14 -10.79 -4.41
N GLU A 211 11.60 -10.05 -3.44
CA GLU A 211 11.55 -10.43 -2.03
C GLU A 211 10.50 -11.53 -1.83
N ASP A 212 9.35 -11.40 -2.49
CA ASP A 212 8.24 -12.36 -2.45
C ASP A 212 8.50 -13.68 -3.19
N LEU A 213 9.60 -13.81 -3.92
CA LEU A 213 9.99 -15.07 -4.57
C LEU A 213 10.16 -16.22 -3.58
N ALA A 214 10.62 -15.92 -2.36
CA ALA A 214 10.83 -16.91 -1.31
C ALA A 214 9.51 -17.41 -0.69
N ALA A 215 8.42 -16.65 -0.83
CA ALA A 215 7.13 -17.01 -0.28
C ALA A 215 6.51 -18.18 -1.08
N PRO A 216 5.98 -19.23 -0.42
CA PRO A 216 5.48 -20.44 -1.09
C PRO A 216 4.43 -20.19 -2.18
N ASN A 217 3.53 -19.23 -1.94
CA ASN A 217 2.47 -18.88 -2.88
C ASN A 217 2.78 -17.65 -3.73
N GLY A 218 3.80 -16.88 -3.35
CA GLY A 218 4.11 -15.57 -3.90
C GLY A 218 2.97 -14.55 -3.77
N ASN A 219 3.21 -13.35 -4.26
CA ASN A 219 2.24 -12.27 -4.34
C ASN A 219 1.36 -12.36 -5.61
N ALA A 220 0.43 -11.42 -5.83
CA ALA A 220 -0.50 -11.48 -6.96
C ALA A 220 0.21 -11.31 -8.31
N PHE A 221 1.33 -10.59 -8.38
CA PHE A 221 2.14 -10.51 -9.59
C PHE A 221 2.80 -11.86 -9.92
N LEU A 222 3.32 -12.57 -8.92
CA LEU A 222 3.86 -13.92 -9.09
C LEU A 222 2.79 -14.94 -9.52
N THR A 223 1.51 -14.73 -9.18
CA THR A 223 0.39 -15.48 -9.77
C THR A 223 0.29 -15.24 -11.29
N ILE A 224 0.39 -13.98 -11.73
CA ILE A 224 0.38 -13.65 -13.18
C ILE A 224 1.57 -14.27 -13.90
N VAL A 225 2.75 -14.24 -13.30
CA VAL A 225 3.97 -14.89 -13.83
C VAL A 225 3.72 -16.38 -14.02
N ARG A 226 3.10 -17.05 -13.05
CA ARG A 226 2.76 -18.47 -13.14
C ARG A 226 1.90 -18.79 -14.34
N ASP A 227 0.79 -18.06 -14.47
CA ASP A 227 -0.15 -18.24 -15.56
C ASP A 227 0.53 -18.03 -16.93
N ALA A 228 1.47 -17.09 -17.01
CA ALA A 228 2.19 -16.74 -18.24
C ALA A 228 3.21 -17.80 -18.68
N LEU A 229 3.75 -18.59 -17.74
CA LEU A 229 4.70 -19.68 -18.02
C LEU A 229 4.00 -20.97 -18.47
N GLY A 230 2.73 -21.16 -18.09
CA GLY A 230 1.91 -22.30 -18.51
C GLY A 230 2.20 -23.60 -17.74
N PRO A 231 1.44 -24.67 -18.02
CA PRO A 231 1.52 -25.94 -17.29
C PRO A 231 2.74 -26.82 -17.66
N ASP A 232 3.51 -26.49 -18.70
CA ASP A 232 4.66 -27.29 -19.15
C ASP A 232 5.84 -27.33 -18.14
N ASP A 233 5.87 -26.39 -17.19
CA ASP A 233 6.80 -26.39 -16.04
C ASP A 233 6.25 -27.17 -14.82
N ALA A 234 5.06 -27.76 -14.93
CA ALA A 234 4.34 -28.51 -13.89
C ALA A 234 4.23 -30.03 -14.17
N GLU A 235 4.96 -30.56 -15.15
CA GLU A 235 5.12 -32.01 -15.28
C GLU A 235 6.08 -32.54 -14.19
N ALA A 236 5.47 -33.23 -13.20
CA ALA A 236 6.05 -34.02 -12.12
C ALA A 236 6.44 -33.27 -10.83
N GLY A 237 5.48 -33.11 -9.91
CA GLY A 237 5.75 -32.78 -8.50
C GLY A 237 5.43 -31.33 -8.14
N GLU A 238 5.62 -31.02 -6.85
CA GLU A 238 5.35 -29.71 -6.25
C GLU A 238 5.79 -28.55 -7.17
N PRO A 239 4.98 -27.48 -7.30
CA PRO A 239 5.29 -26.39 -8.21
C PRO A 239 6.69 -25.86 -7.90
N ARG A 240 7.60 -25.94 -8.88
CA ARG A 240 8.99 -25.49 -8.66
C ARG A 240 8.98 -24.04 -8.17
N PRO A 241 9.83 -23.70 -7.19
CA PRO A 241 10.05 -22.31 -6.83
C PRO A 241 10.43 -21.50 -8.08
N PHE A 242 9.87 -20.30 -8.22
CA PHE A 242 10.28 -19.41 -9.29
C PHE A 242 11.73 -19.00 -9.11
N THR A 243 12.43 -18.86 -10.23
CA THR A 243 13.69 -18.14 -10.26
C THR A 243 13.45 -16.73 -10.77
N GLU A 244 14.33 -15.80 -10.43
CA GLU A 244 14.37 -14.47 -11.04
C GLU A 244 14.40 -14.52 -12.58
N ARG A 245 15.02 -15.56 -13.16
CA ARG A 245 15.03 -15.77 -14.61
C ARG A 245 13.63 -16.03 -15.16
N ASP A 246 12.78 -16.74 -14.43
CA ASP A 246 11.42 -17.07 -14.85
C ASP A 246 10.54 -15.84 -14.86
N VAL A 247 10.64 -15.01 -13.82
CA VAL A 247 9.95 -13.72 -13.75
C VAL A 247 10.38 -12.82 -14.91
N LYS A 248 11.69 -12.68 -15.14
CA LYS A 248 12.21 -11.91 -16.28
C LYS A 248 11.70 -12.47 -17.62
N ALA A 249 11.66 -13.79 -17.79
CA ALA A 249 11.13 -14.42 -19.00
C ALA A 249 9.63 -14.10 -19.18
N ALA A 250 8.84 -14.15 -18.11
CA ALA A 250 7.41 -13.82 -18.16
C ALA A 250 7.16 -12.33 -18.47
N VAL A 251 7.97 -11.43 -17.89
CA VAL A 251 7.90 -9.99 -18.17
C VAL A 251 8.27 -9.70 -19.63
N PHE A 252 9.47 -10.09 -20.07
CA PHE A 252 10.01 -9.69 -21.37
C PHE A 252 9.51 -10.53 -22.55
N ARG A 253 9.01 -11.76 -22.34
CA ARG A 253 8.59 -12.63 -23.46
C ARG A 253 7.11 -13.00 -23.44
N ARG A 254 6.44 -12.87 -22.30
CA ARG A 254 5.04 -13.31 -22.13
C ARG A 254 4.09 -12.19 -21.72
N GLY A 255 4.59 -10.95 -21.59
CA GLY A 255 3.75 -9.78 -21.31
C GLY A 255 3.08 -9.82 -19.93
N ALA A 256 3.70 -10.47 -18.93
CA ALA A 256 3.14 -10.55 -17.57
C ALA A 256 2.86 -9.16 -16.98
N LEU A 257 3.79 -8.22 -17.15
CA LEU A 257 3.64 -6.84 -16.65
C LEU A 257 2.55 -6.06 -17.42
N ALA A 258 2.39 -6.30 -18.73
CA ALA A 258 1.30 -5.75 -19.51
C ALA A 258 -0.08 -6.31 -19.07
N ARG A 259 -0.14 -7.57 -18.61
CA ARG A 259 -1.35 -8.12 -17.99
C ARG A 259 -1.64 -7.46 -16.64
N LEU A 260 -0.65 -7.29 -15.78
CA LEU A 260 -0.81 -6.58 -14.50
C LEU A 260 -1.30 -5.14 -14.72
N SER A 261 -0.69 -4.39 -15.64
CA SER A 261 -1.09 -3.03 -16.00
C SER A 261 -2.56 -2.94 -16.42
N ARG A 262 -3.05 -3.87 -17.26
CA ARG A 262 -4.47 -3.89 -17.67
C ARG A 262 -5.43 -4.13 -16.49
N ILE A 263 -5.04 -4.95 -15.52
CA ILE A 263 -5.85 -5.19 -14.32
C ILE A 263 -5.89 -3.92 -13.46
N ALA A 264 -4.74 -3.28 -13.22
CA ALA A 264 -4.66 -2.04 -12.47
C ALA A 264 -5.46 -0.91 -13.13
N ASP A 265 -5.34 -0.73 -14.45
CA ASP A 265 -6.12 0.25 -15.22
C ASP A 265 -7.64 -0.04 -15.13
N ALA A 266 -8.03 -1.32 -15.18
CA ALA A 266 -9.44 -1.70 -15.04
C ALA A 266 -10.00 -1.38 -13.64
N TYR A 267 -9.22 -1.55 -12.58
CA TYR A 267 -9.64 -1.17 -11.22
C TYR A 267 -9.71 0.35 -11.05
N ALA A 268 -8.67 1.08 -11.47
CA ALA A 268 -8.68 2.54 -11.41
C ALA A 268 -9.82 3.14 -12.25
N GLY A 269 -10.16 2.54 -13.40
CA GLY A 269 -11.26 2.95 -14.27
C GLY A 269 -12.66 2.63 -13.74
N ARG A 270 -12.78 1.75 -12.73
CA ARG A 270 -14.07 1.39 -12.09
C ARG A 270 -14.44 2.29 -10.91
N ILE A 271 -13.53 3.15 -10.45
CA ILE A 271 -13.80 4.05 -9.33
C ILE A 271 -14.90 5.04 -9.74
N ASP A 272 -16.04 5.03 -9.02
CA ASP A 272 -17.12 5.98 -9.25
C ASP A 272 -16.71 7.39 -8.79
N GLU A 273 -16.60 8.31 -9.74
CA GLU A 273 -16.21 9.70 -9.50
C GLU A 273 -17.21 10.47 -8.62
N ARG A 274 -18.44 9.97 -8.46
CA ARG A 274 -19.44 10.54 -7.54
C ARG A 274 -19.24 10.08 -6.10
N ALA A 275 -18.60 8.94 -5.91
CA ALA A 275 -18.36 8.34 -4.60
C ALA A 275 -16.97 8.72 -4.05
N ALA A 276 -15.99 8.88 -4.92
CA ALA A 276 -14.59 9.09 -4.53
C ALA A 276 -14.17 10.57 -4.60
N PRO A 277 -13.32 11.04 -3.67
CA PRO A 277 -12.70 12.35 -3.80
C PRO A 277 -11.69 12.36 -4.97
N PRO A 278 -11.51 13.50 -5.68
CA PRO A 278 -10.63 13.58 -6.85
C PRO A 278 -9.20 13.09 -6.60
N MET A 279 -8.66 13.34 -5.40
CA MET A 279 -7.30 12.92 -5.05
C MET A 279 -7.14 11.40 -4.90
N LEU A 280 -8.20 10.68 -4.50
CA LEU A 280 -8.18 9.21 -4.46
C LEU A 280 -8.13 8.61 -5.86
N ILE A 281 -8.91 9.19 -6.79
CA ILE A 281 -8.92 8.79 -8.20
C ILE A 281 -7.55 9.06 -8.82
N LEU A 282 -6.98 10.25 -8.58
CA LEU A 282 -5.64 10.60 -9.05
C LEU A 282 -4.57 9.67 -8.49
N PHE A 283 -4.66 9.31 -7.20
CA PHE A 283 -3.76 8.35 -6.57
C PHE A 283 -3.80 6.99 -7.27
N ALA A 284 -4.99 6.40 -7.44
CA ALA A 284 -5.16 5.12 -8.12
C ALA A 284 -4.65 5.16 -9.57
N ARG A 285 -4.98 6.22 -10.33
CA ARG A 285 -4.49 6.40 -11.71
C ARG A 285 -2.96 6.55 -11.76
N THR A 286 -2.35 7.28 -10.81
CA THR A 286 -0.90 7.47 -10.75
C THR A 286 -0.15 6.15 -10.54
N LEU A 287 -0.71 5.27 -9.69
CA LEU A 287 -0.16 3.93 -9.45
C LEU A 287 -0.31 3.03 -10.67
N ALA A 288 -1.50 2.97 -11.27
CA ALA A 288 -1.75 2.21 -12.50
C ALA A 288 -0.83 2.68 -13.65
N ASP A 289 -0.66 3.99 -13.81
CA ASP A 289 0.27 4.59 -14.76
C ASP A 289 1.73 4.20 -14.50
N GLY A 290 2.11 4.03 -13.22
CA GLY A 290 3.43 3.53 -12.83
C GLY A 290 3.69 2.11 -13.34
N ILE A 291 2.72 1.22 -13.13
CA ILE A 291 2.78 -0.17 -13.63
C ILE A 291 2.81 -0.18 -15.17
N ARG A 292 1.98 0.65 -15.81
CA ARG A 292 1.91 0.77 -17.27
C ARG A 292 3.23 1.23 -17.88
N ARG A 293 3.86 2.26 -17.31
CA ARG A 293 5.21 2.70 -17.75
C ARG A 293 6.24 1.58 -17.62
N GLY A 294 6.20 0.81 -16.54
CA GLY A 294 7.05 -0.37 -16.38
C GLY A 294 6.84 -1.41 -17.50
N ALA A 295 5.58 -1.66 -17.89
CA ALA A 295 5.26 -2.54 -19.01
C ALA A 295 5.82 -2.02 -20.35
N GLU A 296 5.60 -0.73 -20.65
CA GLU A 296 6.08 -0.06 -21.85
C GLU A 296 7.61 -0.08 -21.95
N GLU A 297 8.31 0.15 -20.82
CA GLU A 297 9.77 0.08 -20.75
C GLU A 297 10.29 -1.34 -21.02
N ALA A 298 9.63 -2.37 -20.48
CA ALA A 298 9.97 -3.76 -20.74
C ALA A 298 9.78 -4.13 -22.22
N GLU A 299 8.69 -3.69 -22.85
CA GLU A 299 8.44 -3.90 -24.28
C GLU A 299 9.43 -3.14 -25.17
N ALA A 300 9.79 -1.92 -24.79
CA ALA A 300 10.78 -1.11 -25.50
C ALA A 300 12.19 -1.73 -25.43
N GLU A 301 12.57 -2.32 -24.29
CA GLU A 301 13.84 -3.06 -24.15
C GLU A 301 13.87 -4.28 -25.08
N VAL A 302 12.79 -5.07 -25.11
CA VAL A 302 12.67 -6.23 -26.01
C VAL A 302 12.77 -5.80 -27.47
N SER A 303 12.08 -4.73 -27.84
CA SER A 303 12.11 -4.17 -29.20
C SER A 303 13.51 -3.70 -29.59
N ARG A 304 14.24 -3.03 -28.67
CA ARG A 304 15.65 -2.62 -28.90
C ARG A 304 16.58 -3.80 -29.10
N LEU A 305 16.39 -4.88 -28.33
CA LEU A 305 17.18 -6.11 -28.45
C LEU A 305 16.92 -6.84 -29.78
N ILE A 306 15.65 -6.91 -30.23
CA ILE A 306 15.26 -7.52 -31.51
C ILE A 306 15.74 -6.67 -32.69
N ALA A 307 15.68 -5.34 -32.60
CA ALA A 307 16.12 -4.41 -33.65
C ALA A 307 17.65 -4.29 -33.81
N GLY A 308 18.44 -5.25 -33.32
CA GLY A 308 19.88 -5.39 -33.61
C GLY A 308 20.83 -4.50 -32.81
N HIS A 309 20.35 -3.64 -31.92
CA HIS A 309 21.22 -2.75 -31.13
C HIS A 309 21.91 -3.47 -29.95
N GLY A 310 21.40 -4.65 -29.55
CA GLY A 310 22.01 -5.50 -28.53
C GLY A 310 23.26 -6.24 -29.00
N PHE A 311 23.29 -6.70 -30.25
CA PHE A 311 24.43 -7.44 -30.82
C PHE A 311 25.63 -6.51 -31.09
N SER A 312 25.39 -5.31 -31.61
CA SER A 312 26.46 -4.30 -31.81
C SER A 312 27.05 -3.78 -30.51
N LYS A 313 26.26 -3.68 -29.43
CA LYS A 313 26.76 -3.27 -28.10
C LYS A 313 27.63 -4.36 -27.47
N LEU A 314 27.21 -5.62 -27.56
CA LEU A 314 27.99 -6.78 -27.11
C LEU A 314 29.32 -6.94 -27.88
N ILE A 315 29.31 -6.68 -29.20
CA ILE A 315 30.53 -6.64 -30.00
C ILE A 315 31.40 -5.42 -29.65
N SER A 316 30.80 -4.25 -29.41
CA SER A 316 31.55 -3.05 -29.02
C SER A 316 32.24 -3.22 -27.66
N ASP A 317 31.61 -3.91 -26.71
CA ASP A 317 32.18 -4.17 -25.39
C ASP A 317 33.26 -5.28 -25.46
N LEU A 318 33.10 -6.27 -26.34
CA LEU A 318 34.13 -7.29 -26.61
C LEU A 318 35.32 -6.74 -27.41
N SER A 319 35.15 -5.70 -28.23
CA SER A 319 36.23 -5.07 -29.01
C SER A 319 37.09 -4.05 -28.22
N LYS A 320 36.73 -3.80 -26.96
CA LYS A 320 37.50 -2.96 -26.03
C LYS A 320 38.34 -3.77 -25.02
N THR A 321 38.46 -5.09 -25.24
CA THR A 321 39.36 -5.99 -24.50
C THR A 321 40.48 -6.42 -25.41
#